data_AF-A0A349TY66-F1
#
_entry.id   AF-A0A349TY66-F1
#
_cell.length_a   1.000
_cell.length_b   1.000
_cell.length_c   1.000
_cell.angle_alpha   90.00
_cell.angle_beta   90.00
_cell.angle_gamma   90.00
#
_symmetry.space_group_name_H-M   'P 1'
#
loop_
_entity.id
_entity.type
_entity.pdbx_description
1 polymer ?
#
loop_
_entity_poly.entity_id
_entity_poly.type
_entity_poly.pdbx_seq_one_letter_code
_entity_poly.pdbx_strand_id
1 'polypeptide(L)'
;MNDTLLELSGPGIPKWSARGLKQGFAPDVDAQMERDVNGTLHAIEIPAAFHKLRVSITAEDIQPPAFGNLKKGDLVTVTCAAELGEPATLTAGSASITLSRPAVGGSGRAVAASGALAAVALTGTDNKTASVDFGDAGLSGYCAIYYRPVLSCRVENFSMDRDEWSAASSWLLELREV
;
A
#
# COMPACT_ATOMS: atom_id res chain seq x y z
N MET A 1 7.32 4.07 20.87
CA MET A 1 5.94 4.34 20.41
C MET A 1 6.06 5.20 19.17
N ASN A 2 5.81 4.61 18.01
CA ASN A 2 5.66 5.34 16.76
C ASN A 2 4.22 5.91 16.77
N ASP A 3 4.08 7.23 16.56
CA ASP A 3 2.76 7.90 16.56
C ASP A 3 1.97 7.63 15.28
N THR A 4 2.61 7.07 14.25
CA THR A 4 1.97 6.70 12.97
C THR A 4 2.29 5.26 12.57
N LEU A 5 1.36 4.68 11.81
CA LEU A 5 1.56 3.37 11.18
C LEU A 5 2.58 3.44 10.04
N LEU A 6 2.65 4.56 9.31
CA LEU A 6 3.60 4.76 8.22
C LEU A 6 5.04 4.82 8.76
N GLU A 7 5.95 4.08 8.13
CA GLU A 7 7.39 4.19 8.37
C GLU A 7 8.14 4.35 7.04
N LEU A 8 9.18 5.18 7.05
CA LEU A 8 10.05 5.43 5.90
C LEU A 8 11.50 5.12 6.29
N SER A 9 12.22 4.36 5.47
CA SER A 9 13.66 4.15 5.66
C SER A 9 14.45 5.32 5.06
N GLY A 10 15.23 6.03 5.87
CA GLY A 10 16.02 7.19 5.43
C GLY A 10 15.47 8.50 6.00
N PRO A 11 14.40 9.09 5.41
CA PRO A 11 13.73 10.24 6.00
C PRO A 11 12.91 9.81 7.22
N GLY A 12 13.10 10.49 8.35
CA GLY A 12 12.29 10.28 9.54
C GLY A 12 10.96 11.04 9.47
N ILE A 13 9.91 10.43 10.03
CA ILE A 13 8.68 11.14 10.41
C ILE A 13 8.76 11.36 11.93
N PRO A 14 9.21 12.54 12.38
CA PRO A 14 9.27 12.83 13.81
C PRO A 14 7.86 13.00 14.40
N LYS A 15 7.81 13.08 15.73
CA LYS A 15 6.55 13.34 16.43
C LYS A 15 5.95 14.67 15.99
N TRP A 16 4.63 14.70 15.88
CA TRP A 16 3.87 15.87 15.44
C TRP A 16 4.23 16.34 14.02
N SER A 17 4.58 15.41 13.14
CA SER A 17 4.81 15.67 11.71
C SER A 17 3.86 14.94 10.77
N ALA A 18 2.86 14.24 11.30
CA ALA A 18 2.04 13.33 10.48
C ALA A 18 0.59 13.21 10.92
N ARG A 19 0.05 14.20 11.64
CA ARG A 19 -1.39 14.32 11.83
C ARG A 19 -2.07 14.49 10.47
N GLY A 20 -3.27 13.89 10.35
CA GLY A 20 -4.05 13.95 9.11
C GLY A 20 -3.40 13.21 7.94
N LEU A 21 -2.47 12.26 8.20
CA LEU A 21 -1.76 11.53 7.15
C LEU A 21 -2.73 10.83 6.20
N LYS A 22 -2.55 11.10 4.91
CA LYS A 22 -3.26 10.44 3.81
C LYS A 22 -2.23 9.78 2.91
N GLN A 23 -2.47 8.52 2.60
CA GLN A 23 -1.68 7.77 1.64
C GLN A 23 -2.58 7.26 0.52
N GLY A 24 -2.17 7.48 -0.72
CA GLY A 24 -2.85 7.00 -1.92
C GLY A 24 -1.94 6.13 -2.77
N PHE A 25 -2.56 5.19 -3.49
CA PHE A 25 -1.92 4.35 -4.49
C PHE A 25 -2.55 4.61 -5.85
N ALA A 26 -1.73 4.71 -6.88
CA ALA A 26 -2.17 4.76 -8.27
C ALA A 26 -1.30 3.82 -9.11
N PRO A 27 -1.83 3.19 -10.17
CA PRO A 27 -0.99 2.46 -11.12
C PRO A 27 0.01 3.40 -11.80
N ASP A 28 1.24 2.93 -12.03
CA ASP A 28 2.31 3.69 -12.70
C ASP A 28 2.27 3.57 -14.24
N VAL A 29 1.18 3.04 -14.80
CA VAL A 29 1.08 2.74 -16.23
C VAL A 29 -0.19 3.34 -16.84
N ASP A 30 -0.04 3.89 -18.05
CA ASP A 30 -1.15 4.16 -18.94
C ASP A 30 -1.52 2.85 -19.63
N ALA A 31 -2.75 2.36 -19.41
CA ALA A 31 -3.23 1.18 -20.11
C ALA A 31 -3.26 1.44 -21.62
N GLN A 32 -2.51 0.66 -22.40
CA GLN A 32 -2.53 0.77 -23.86
C GLN A 32 -3.64 -0.14 -24.41
N MET A 33 -4.57 0.45 -25.15
CA MET A 33 -5.67 -0.26 -25.79
C MET A 33 -5.36 -0.44 -27.28
N GLU A 34 -5.53 -1.65 -27.80
CA GLU A 34 -5.32 -1.96 -29.21
C GLU A 34 -6.53 -2.71 -29.78
N ARG A 35 -6.86 -2.51 -31.05
CA ARG A 35 -7.94 -3.25 -31.70
C ARG A 35 -7.38 -4.45 -32.43
N ASP A 36 -8.06 -5.59 -32.32
CA ASP A 36 -7.77 -6.74 -33.16
C ASP A 36 -8.23 -6.50 -34.61
N VAL A 37 -7.88 -7.44 -35.49
CA VAL A 37 -8.27 -7.41 -36.92
C VAL A 37 -9.78 -7.45 -37.15
N ASN A 38 -10.56 -7.84 -36.14
CA ASN A 38 -12.02 -7.87 -36.16
C ASN A 38 -12.65 -6.61 -35.52
N GLY A 39 -11.82 -5.65 -35.09
CA GLY A 39 -12.24 -4.41 -34.45
C GLY A 39 -12.60 -4.54 -32.97
N THR A 40 -12.38 -5.68 -32.32
CA THR A 40 -12.55 -5.84 -30.87
C THR A 40 -11.42 -5.12 -30.15
N LEU A 41 -11.74 -4.32 -29.13
CA LEU A 41 -10.75 -3.62 -28.34
C LEU A 41 -10.19 -4.55 -27.26
N HIS A 42 -8.87 -4.75 -27.25
CA HIS A 42 -8.15 -5.51 -26.23
C HIS A 42 -7.24 -4.57 -25.44
N ALA A 43 -7.14 -4.80 -24.14
CA ALA A 43 -6.14 -4.15 -23.30
C ALA A 43 -4.83 -4.92 -23.41
N ILE A 44 -3.74 -4.23 -23.73
CA ILE A 44 -2.40 -4.80 -23.60
C ILE A 44 -2.03 -4.70 -22.13
N GLU A 45 -2.40 -5.73 -21.38
CA GLU A 45 -2.04 -5.81 -19.97
C GLU A 45 -0.57 -6.18 -19.85
N ILE A 46 0.19 -5.34 -19.16
CA ILE A 46 1.53 -5.71 -18.71
C ILE A 46 1.36 -6.87 -17.71
N PRO A 47 2.23 -7.90 -17.72
CA PRO A 47 2.14 -8.99 -16.75
C PRO A 47 2.08 -8.46 -15.31
N ALA A 48 1.26 -9.09 -14.47
CA ALA A 48 1.00 -8.64 -13.09
C ALA A 48 2.27 -8.39 -12.25
N ALA A 49 3.37 -9.08 -12.57
CA ALA A 49 4.67 -8.89 -11.96
C ALA A 49 5.31 -7.50 -12.18
N PHE A 50 4.83 -6.72 -13.15
CA PHE A 50 5.35 -5.39 -13.47
C PHE A 50 4.32 -4.27 -13.19
N HIS A 51 3.24 -4.56 -12.46
CA HIS A 51 2.27 -3.55 -12.04
C HIS A 51 2.86 -2.71 -10.90
N LYS A 52 3.65 -1.70 -11.26
CA LYS A 52 4.25 -0.75 -10.32
C LYS A 52 3.22 0.27 -9.82
N LEU A 53 3.35 0.67 -8.57
CA LEU A 53 2.53 1.72 -7.96
C LEU A 53 3.26 3.05 -7.87
N ARG A 54 2.51 4.12 -8.10
CA ARG A 54 2.79 5.45 -7.57
C ARG A 54 2.18 5.57 -6.19
N VAL A 55 2.96 6.08 -5.25
CA VAL A 55 2.55 6.32 -3.88
C VAL A 55 2.57 7.82 -3.62
N SER A 56 1.47 8.37 -3.18
CA SER A 56 1.38 9.77 -2.72
C SER A 56 1.10 9.76 -1.23
N ILE A 57 1.90 10.50 -0.47
CA ILE A 57 1.76 10.65 0.98
C ILE A 57 1.69 12.13 1.28
N THR A 58 0.65 12.54 2.00
CA THR A 58 0.47 13.91 2.48
C THR A 58 0.15 13.90 3.97
N ALA A 59 0.59 14.92 4.68
CA ALA A 59 0.14 15.19 6.04
C ALA A 59 0.29 16.68 6.38
N GLU A 60 -0.40 17.10 7.43
CA GLU A 60 -0.34 18.46 7.95
C GLU A 60 -0.33 18.43 9.47
N ASP A 61 0.73 18.97 10.06
CA ASP A 61 0.94 18.95 11.49
C ASP A 61 1.83 20.10 11.95
N ILE A 62 2.29 20.11 13.21
CA ILE A 62 3.02 21.24 13.79
C ILE A 62 4.50 21.26 13.35
N GLN A 63 5.11 20.11 13.05
CA GLN A 63 6.52 19.99 12.67
C GLN A 63 6.69 19.44 11.25
N PRO A 64 7.69 19.91 10.48
CA PRO A 64 8.00 19.32 9.18
C PRO A 64 8.67 17.94 9.33
N PRO A 65 8.53 17.04 8.35
CA PRO A 65 9.26 15.77 8.35
C PRO A 65 10.75 15.99 8.09
N ALA A 66 11.59 14.97 8.34
CA ALA A 66 13.03 15.08 8.19
C ALA A 66 13.51 14.87 6.73
N PHE A 67 12.98 15.63 5.77
CA PHE A 67 13.39 15.53 4.35
C PHE A 67 14.64 16.34 4.00
N GLY A 68 15.35 16.92 4.97
CA GLY A 68 16.50 17.80 4.70
C GLY A 68 17.62 17.18 3.86
N ASN A 69 17.77 15.85 3.91
CA ASN A 69 18.75 15.09 3.10
C ASN A 69 18.12 14.31 1.94
N LEU A 70 16.79 14.37 1.79
CA LEU A 70 16.07 13.62 0.77
C LEU A 70 16.29 14.25 -0.60
N LYS A 71 16.61 13.43 -1.60
CA LYS A 71 16.79 13.86 -2.98
C LYS A 71 15.86 13.11 -3.90
N LYS A 72 15.48 13.77 -5.00
CA LYS A 72 14.81 13.08 -6.11
C LYS A 72 15.75 11.99 -6.64
N GLY A 73 15.21 10.79 -6.81
CA GLY A 73 15.97 9.61 -7.20
C GLY A 73 16.43 8.73 -6.03
N ASP A 74 16.35 9.18 -4.78
CA ASP A 74 16.73 8.35 -3.64
C ASP A 74 15.80 7.14 -3.51
N LEU A 75 16.36 6.01 -3.06
CA LEU A 75 15.60 4.81 -2.73
C LEU A 75 15.15 4.85 -1.27
N VAL A 76 13.86 4.63 -1.06
CA VAL A 76 13.22 4.58 0.26
C VAL A 76 12.33 3.35 0.36
N THR A 77 12.41 2.64 1.47
CA THR A 77 11.44 1.61 1.84
C THR A 77 10.30 2.24 2.61
N VAL A 78 9.08 1.95 2.20
CA VAL A 78 7.83 2.49 2.74
C VAL A 78 7.03 1.35 3.37
N THR A 79 6.95 1.35 4.69
CA THR A 79 5.99 0.54 5.45
C THR A 79 4.64 1.25 5.39
N CYS A 80 3.82 0.94 4.39
CA CYS A 80 2.64 1.75 4.06
C CYS A 80 1.60 1.74 5.18
N ALA A 81 0.92 2.86 5.44
CA ALA A 81 -0.24 2.94 6.33
C ALA A 81 -1.53 2.46 5.65
N ALA A 82 -1.70 2.72 4.35
CA ALA A 82 -2.84 2.26 3.58
C ALA A 82 -2.75 0.75 3.29
N GLU A 83 -3.91 0.09 3.25
CA GLU A 83 -4.03 -1.33 2.93
C GLU A 83 -4.22 -1.54 1.43
N LEU A 84 -3.70 -2.66 0.91
CA LEU A 84 -4.06 -3.23 -0.38
C LEU A 84 -4.95 -4.44 -0.16
N GLY A 85 -5.96 -4.58 -1.01
CA GLY A 85 -6.84 -5.74 -1.04
C GLY A 85 -6.50 -6.66 -2.21
N GLU A 86 -6.36 -7.96 -1.94
CA GLU A 86 -6.22 -8.99 -2.96
C GLU A 86 -7.36 -10.00 -2.87
N PRO A 87 -7.90 -10.44 -4.02
CA PRO A 87 -8.96 -11.44 -4.04
C PRO A 87 -8.42 -12.81 -3.67
N ALA A 88 -9.20 -13.56 -2.88
CA ALA A 88 -8.93 -14.94 -2.52
C ALA A 88 -10.21 -15.76 -2.60
N THR A 89 -10.07 -17.08 -2.79
CA THR A 89 -11.22 -17.99 -2.84
C THR A 89 -11.22 -18.87 -1.60
N LEU A 90 -12.30 -18.78 -0.81
CA LEU A 90 -12.55 -19.63 0.34
C LEU A 90 -12.99 -21.01 -0.09
N THR A 91 -12.38 -22.00 0.54
CA THR A 91 -12.78 -23.40 0.51
C THR A 91 -12.99 -23.86 1.94
N ALA A 92 -14.24 -24.19 2.29
CA ALA A 92 -14.64 -24.61 3.64
C ALA A 92 -14.13 -23.67 4.74
N GLY A 93 -14.35 -22.36 4.59
CA GLY A 93 -13.99 -21.35 5.58
C GLY A 93 -12.53 -20.90 5.56
N SER A 94 -11.67 -21.51 4.75
CA SER A 94 -10.23 -21.21 4.71
C SER A 94 -9.76 -20.77 3.32
N ALA A 95 -8.75 -19.91 3.27
CA ALA A 95 -8.04 -19.55 2.03
C ALA A 95 -6.56 -19.29 2.30
N SER A 96 -5.72 -19.57 1.31
CA SER A 96 -4.30 -19.22 1.33
C SER A 96 -3.90 -18.66 -0.04
N ILE A 97 -3.27 -17.49 -0.06
CA ILE A 97 -2.75 -16.86 -1.28
C ILE A 97 -1.31 -16.40 -1.09
N THR A 98 -0.60 -16.25 -2.22
CA THR A 98 0.66 -15.53 -2.25
C THR A 98 0.38 -14.08 -2.63
N LEU A 99 0.72 -13.16 -1.74
CA LEU A 99 0.55 -11.72 -1.93
C LEU A 99 1.48 -11.19 -3.02
N SER A 100 1.00 -10.21 -3.79
CA SER A 100 1.82 -9.53 -4.79
C SER A 100 3.02 -8.82 -4.17
N ARG A 101 2.85 -8.27 -2.95
CA ARG A 101 3.85 -7.47 -2.24
C ARG A 101 4.17 -8.00 -0.85
N PRO A 102 5.38 -7.75 -0.35
CA PRO A 102 5.70 -7.95 1.07
C PRO A 102 4.67 -7.29 1.97
N ALA A 103 4.35 -7.93 3.08
CA ALA A 103 3.37 -7.40 4.02
C ALA A 103 4.02 -7.00 5.35
N VAL A 104 3.49 -5.94 5.96
CA VAL A 104 3.82 -5.58 7.34
C VAL A 104 3.28 -6.67 8.26
N GLY A 105 4.13 -7.25 9.09
CA GLY A 105 3.75 -8.30 10.03
C GLY A 105 2.58 -7.85 10.92
N GLY A 106 1.57 -8.73 11.07
CA GLY A 106 0.38 -8.46 11.87
C GLY A 106 -0.63 -7.48 11.27
N SER A 107 -0.43 -6.99 10.04
CA SER A 107 -1.37 -6.09 9.37
C SER A 107 -2.53 -6.78 8.64
N GLY A 108 -2.52 -8.11 8.56
CA GLY A 108 -3.42 -8.87 7.72
C GLY A 108 -4.84 -9.01 8.30
N ARG A 109 -5.85 -8.73 7.49
CA ARG A 109 -7.28 -8.99 7.79
C ARG A 109 -8.00 -9.50 6.54
N ALA A 110 -9.04 -10.29 6.73
CA ALA A 110 -9.86 -10.81 5.63
C ALA A 110 -11.33 -10.47 5.83
N VAL A 111 -12.02 -10.32 4.71
CA VAL A 111 -13.47 -10.11 4.65
C VAL A 111 -14.07 -11.11 3.68
N ALA A 112 -14.96 -11.97 4.16
CA ALA A 112 -15.72 -12.88 3.30
C ALA A 112 -16.85 -12.12 2.58
N ALA A 113 -17.38 -12.69 1.48
CA ALA A 113 -18.55 -12.11 0.80
C ALA A 113 -19.79 -11.94 1.72
N SER A 114 -19.88 -12.73 2.79
CA SER A 114 -20.92 -12.62 3.82
C SER A 114 -20.75 -11.41 4.75
N GLY A 115 -19.60 -10.72 4.68
CA GLY A 115 -19.21 -9.67 5.62
C GLY A 115 -18.51 -10.20 6.89
N ALA A 116 -18.32 -11.52 7.02
CA ALA A 116 -17.52 -12.07 8.11
C ALA A 116 -16.08 -11.54 8.07
N LEU A 117 -15.50 -11.31 9.25
CA LEU A 117 -14.15 -10.77 9.41
C LEU A 117 -13.26 -11.80 10.11
N ALA A 118 -12.02 -11.92 9.66
CA ALA A 118 -11.01 -12.75 10.31
C ALA A 118 -9.63 -12.10 10.24
N ALA A 119 -8.76 -12.42 11.19
CA ALA A 119 -7.35 -12.07 11.11
C ALA A 119 -6.65 -12.96 10.08
N VAL A 120 -5.63 -12.42 9.39
CA VAL A 120 -4.84 -13.17 8.41
C VAL A 120 -3.48 -13.46 9.00
N ALA A 121 -3.08 -14.72 8.99
CA ALA A 121 -1.73 -15.14 9.30
C ALA A 121 -0.83 -14.82 8.10
N LEU A 122 0.09 -13.88 8.30
CA LEU A 122 1.10 -13.51 7.32
C LEU A 122 2.40 -14.25 7.62
N THR A 123 2.90 -15.03 6.66
CA THR A 123 4.01 -15.96 6.84
C THR A 123 4.89 -16.04 5.59
N GLY A 124 5.97 -16.84 5.67
CA GLY A 124 6.94 -16.98 4.58
C GLY A 124 7.91 -15.80 4.49
N THR A 125 8.75 -15.81 3.46
CA THR A 125 9.69 -14.73 3.19
C THR A 125 8.94 -13.42 2.95
N ASP A 126 9.35 -12.36 3.66
CA ASP A 126 8.75 -11.02 3.58
C ASP A 126 7.23 -10.99 3.85
N ASN A 127 6.72 -11.98 4.61
CA ASN A 127 5.30 -12.11 4.94
C ASN A 127 4.37 -12.23 3.71
N LYS A 128 4.87 -12.77 2.59
CA LYS A 128 4.11 -12.87 1.34
C LYS A 128 3.07 -13.98 1.28
N THR A 129 3.00 -14.87 2.27
CA THR A 129 1.96 -15.91 2.31
C THR A 129 0.87 -15.49 3.28
N ALA A 130 -0.34 -15.25 2.77
CA ALA A 130 -1.50 -14.89 3.56
C ALA A 130 -2.42 -16.09 3.69
N SER A 131 -2.67 -16.54 4.93
CA SER A 131 -3.61 -17.60 5.26
C SER A 131 -4.69 -17.08 6.19
N VAL A 132 -5.94 -17.46 5.92
CA VAL A 132 -7.11 -17.13 6.73
C VAL A 132 -7.94 -18.37 6.98
N ASP A 133 -8.47 -18.46 8.19
CA ASP A 133 -9.54 -19.39 8.57
C ASP A 133 -10.62 -18.61 9.31
N PHE A 134 -11.85 -18.66 8.80
CA PHE A 134 -13.03 -18.05 9.41
C PHE A 134 -13.68 -18.95 10.47
N GLY A 135 -13.24 -20.21 10.61
CA GLY A 135 -13.81 -21.19 11.55
C GLY A 135 -15.21 -21.67 11.19
N ASP A 136 -15.69 -21.36 9.98
CA ASP A 136 -17.00 -21.76 9.46
C ASP A 136 -16.84 -22.48 8.12
N ALA A 137 -16.95 -23.80 8.15
CA ALA A 137 -16.84 -24.67 6.98
C ALA A 137 -17.97 -24.44 5.95
N GLY A 138 -19.04 -23.74 6.31
CA GLY A 138 -20.11 -23.33 5.39
C GLY A 138 -19.73 -22.18 4.47
N LEU A 139 -18.70 -21.40 4.81
CA LEU A 139 -18.23 -20.28 3.99
C LEU A 139 -17.42 -20.79 2.79
N SER A 140 -17.79 -20.34 1.60
CA SER A 140 -17.08 -20.64 0.36
C SER A 140 -17.24 -19.51 -0.66
N GLY A 141 -16.38 -19.47 -1.65
CA GLY A 141 -16.41 -18.46 -2.71
C GLY A 141 -15.53 -17.25 -2.41
N TYR A 142 -15.98 -16.05 -2.78
CA TYR A 142 -15.12 -14.87 -2.76
C TYR A 142 -14.80 -14.38 -1.33
N CYS A 143 -13.53 -14.03 -1.11
CA CYS A 143 -13.10 -13.21 0.01
C CYS A 143 -12.03 -12.21 -0.45
N ALA A 144 -11.87 -11.14 0.31
CA ALA A 144 -10.82 -10.14 0.11
C ALA A 144 -9.86 -10.19 1.30
N ILE A 145 -8.56 -10.32 1.01
CA ILE A 145 -7.48 -10.25 1.99
C ILE A 145 -6.86 -8.86 1.89
N TYR A 146 -6.88 -8.13 3.00
CA TYR A 146 -6.28 -6.82 3.14
C TYR A 146 -4.98 -6.91 3.95
N TYR A 147 -3.97 -6.18 3.51
CA TYR A 147 -2.69 -6.10 4.20
C TYR A 147 -2.04 -4.74 3.92
N ARG A 148 -1.11 -4.34 4.78
CA ARG A 148 -0.29 -3.15 4.55
C ARG A 148 0.98 -3.56 3.79
N PRO A 149 1.23 -3.05 2.58
CA PRO A 149 2.41 -3.43 1.82
C PRO A 149 3.68 -2.75 2.33
N VAL A 150 4.82 -3.44 2.22
CA VAL A 150 6.15 -2.83 2.30
C VAL A 150 6.67 -2.65 0.88
N LEU A 151 6.88 -1.40 0.49
CA LEU A 151 7.26 -1.03 -0.88
C LEU A 151 8.68 -0.48 -0.91
N SER A 152 9.46 -0.90 -1.90
CA SER A 152 10.70 -0.22 -2.27
C SER A 152 10.37 0.81 -3.34
N CYS A 153 10.63 2.08 -3.06
CA CYS A 153 10.26 3.17 -3.96
C CYS A 153 11.42 4.12 -4.22
N ARG A 154 11.40 4.75 -5.39
CA ARG A 154 12.21 5.91 -5.72
C ARG A 154 11.44 7.19 -5.42
N VAL A 155 12.11 8.18 -4.85
CA VAL A 155 11.55 9.53 -4.67
C VAL A 155 11.41 10.21 -6.03
N GLU A 156 10.19 10.59 -6.41
CA GLU A 156 9.93 11.37 -7.62
C GLU A 156 9.84 12.87 -7.28
N ASN A 157 9.19 13.20 -6.17
CA ASN A 157 8.97 14.58 -5.77
C ASN A 157 8.69 14.68 -4.26
N PHE A 158 8.98 15.84 -3.68
CA PHE A 158 8.53 16.18 -2.35
C PHE A 158 8.41 17.70 -2.21
N SER A 159 7.54 18.15 -1.32
CA SER A 159 7.42 19.56 -0.95
C SER A 159 7.09 19.70 0.52
N MET A 160 7.41 20.87 1.07
CA MET A 160 7.13 21.27 2.44
C MET A 160 6.70 22.72 2.42
N ASP A 161 5.65 23.04 3.17
CA ASP A 161 5.16 24.40 3.37
C ASP A 161 5.01 24.68 4.88
N ARG A 162 5.19 25.94 5.27
CA ARG A 162 5.05 26.40 6.65
C ARG A 162 4.15 27.63 6.67
N ASP A 163 3.00 27.49 7.31
CA ASP A 163 2.20 28.60 7.77
C ASP A 163 2.66 28.98 9.19
N GLU A 164 3.40 30.08 9.29
CA GLU A 164 3.92 30.59 10.55
C GLU A 164 2.79 31.01 11.51
N TRP A 165 1.72 31.61 10.99
CA TRP A 165 0.64 32.18 11.81
C TRP A 165 -0.31 31.10 12.35
N SER A 166 -0.57 30.08 11.55
CA SER A 166 -1.38 28.93 11.98
C SER A 166 -0.56 27.85 12.69
N ALA A 167 0.76 28.05 12.81
CA ALA A 167 1.72 27.06 13.31
C ALA A 167 1.63 25.69 12.61
N ALA A 168 1.28 25.69 11.33
CA ALA A 168 1.02 24.49 10.54
C ALA A 168 2.14 24.23 9.53
N SER A 169 2.50 22.97 9.37
CA SER A 169 3.47 22.47 8.41
C SER A 169 2.83 21.36 7.61
N SER A 170 2.65 21.61 6.31
CA SER A 170 2.14 20.62 5.36
C SER A 170 3.28 20.07 4.51
N TRP A 171 3.15 18.82 4.09
CA TRP A 171 4.11 18.20 3.21
C TRP A 171 3.48 17.17 2.29
N LEU A 172 4.15 16.95 1.17
CA LEU A 172 3.84 15.96 0.17
C LEU A 172 5.11 15.15 -0.13
N LEU A 173 4.95 13.85 -0.30
CA LEU A 173 5.96 12.94 -0.80
C LEU A 173 5.36 12.06 -1.89
N GLU A 174 5.93 12.14 -3.09
CA GLU A 174 5.53 11.34 -4.24
C GLU A 174 6.64 10.35 -4.58
N LEU A 175 6.27 9.08 -4.65
CA LEU A 175 7.18 7.96 -4.83
C LEU A 175 6.71 7.07 -5.97
N ARG A 176 7.65 6.36 -6.59
CA ARG A 176 7.39 5.32 -7.60
C ARG A 176 8.01 4.00 -7.15
N GLU A 177 7.25 2.92 -7.14
CA GLU A 177 7.73 1.56 -6.86
C GLU A 177 8.81 1.14 -7.89
N VAL A 178 9.92 0.55 -7.41
CA VAL A 178 11.07 0.14 -8.24
C VAL A 178 11.20 -1.35 -8.41
#